data_AF-X6LI64-F1
#
_entry.id   AF-X6LI64-F1
#
_cell.length_a   1.000
_cell.length_b   1.000
_cell.length_c   1.000
_cell.angle_alpha   90.00
_cell.angle_beta   90.00
_cell.angle_gamma   90.00
#
_symmetry.space_group_name_H-M   'P 1'
#
loop_
_entity.id
_entity.type
_entity.pdbx_description
1 polymer ?
#
loop_
_entity_poly.entity_id
_entity_poly.type
_entity_poly.pdbx_seq_one_letter_code
_entity_poly.pdbx_strand_id
1 'polypeptide(L)'
;ANEPVTSVLAKDDNKNKEENSNADTNANNANNTNNANANETTTDSKPSRTVRQSLNFEELLLQLLHILKLASVDSHPTQERDWVVRYAVRLWISILLLRPSLLPELFKRLQKDPSFILGALHSKDREIGSEFAKSLRKLCRIVDESPMYTPELKKTLPGVKVTRFFLHDILLKYLPKEGKDDIDPEQHFYLLISLMQEYTEKYQSLVSEFGDLFTYLVEQLKLHKSIETYGDFANDKVLTGLMSLLSVLLAGDKSFRRLAGENGLI
;
A
#
# COMPACT_ATOMS: atom_id res chain seq x y z
N ALA A 1 56.75 13.84 -32.13
CA ALA A 1 56.49 14.01 -33.57
C ALA A 1 55.39 13.05 -33.98
N ASN A 2 54.35 13.43 -34.71
CA ASN A 2 53.96 14.79 -35.17
C ASN A 2 52.43 14.85 -35.30
N GLU A 3 51.83 16.01 -35.01
CA GLU A 3 50.54 16.41 -35.59
C GLU A 3 50.78 16.95 -37.02
N PRO A 4 49.74 17.09 -37.87
CA PRO A 4 48.90 18.31 -37.87
C PRO A 4 47.37 17.98 -37.95
N VAL A 5 46.37 18.81 -37.59
CA VAL A 5 46.12 20.29 -37.76
C VAL A 5 45.81 20.65 -39.23
N THR A 6 44.77 21.40 -39.66
CA THR A 6 43.83 22.36 -39.00
C THR A 6 42.36 21.82 -38.94
N SER A 7 41.19 22.45 -39.24
CA SER A 7 40.67 23.70 -39.87
C SER A 7 39.31 24.09 -39.20
N VAL A 8 38.76 25.32 -39.07
CA VAL A 8 38.77 26.65 -39.76
C VAL A 8 37.74 26.75 -40.91
N LEU A 9 36.75 27.66 -40.97
CA LEU A 9 36.42 28.88 -40.16
C LEU A 9 34.92 29.33 -40.32
N ALA A 10 34.40 30.17 -39.39
CA ALA A 10 33.42 31.29 -39.57
C ALA A 10 31.95 31.04 -40.05
N LYS A 11 30.95 31.92 -39.80
CA LYS A 11 30.72 33.07 -38.86
C LYS A 11 29.21 33.48 -38.86
N ASP A 12 28.85 34.39 -37.94
CA ASP A 12 27.87 35.51 -37.90
C ASP A 12 26.97 35.77 -39.16
N ASP A 13 25.78 36.43 -39.14
CA ASP A 13 25.17 37.47 -38.27
C ASP A 13 23.61 37.42 -38.46
N ASN A 14 22.74 37.55 -37.44
CA ASN A 14 22.16 38.80 -36.88
C ASN A 14 21.25 39.65 -37.80
N LYS A 15 19.93 39.73 -37.47
CA LYS A 15 19.17 41.00 -37.47
C LYS A 15 17.77 40.94 -36.84
N ASN A 16 17.47 41.95 -36.01
CA ASN A 16 16.10 42.37 -35.67
C ASN A 16 15.51 43.27 -36.79
N LYS A 17 14.19 43.36 -36.87
CA LYS A 17 13.50 44.64 -37.12
C LYS A 17 12.09 44.67 -36.52
N GLU A 18 11.63 45.87 -36.19
CA GLU A 18 10.38 46.17 -35.46
C GLU A 18 9.30 46.75 -36.40
N GLU A 19 8.28 47.40 -35.81
CA GLU A 19 7.26 48.29 -36.41
C GLU A 19 6.03 47.56 -37.02
N ASN A 20 4.84 47.66 -36.43
CA ASN A 20 3.85 48.77 -36.41
C ASN A 20 3.00 48.83 -37.71
N SER A 21 1.71 49.21 -37.69
CA SER A 21 0.69 49.34 -36.62
C SER A 21 -0.69 49.62 -37.26
N ASN A 22 -1.79 49.46 -36.52
CA ASN A 22 -3.14 50.02 -36.81
C ASN A 22 -3.83 49.54 -38.12
N ALA A 23 -5.14 49.70 -38.35
CA ALA A 23 -6.34 49.80 -37.50
C ALA A 23 -7.59 49.54 -38.39
N ASP A 24 -8.79 49.56 -37.78
CA ASP A 24 -10.12 49.65 -38.40
C ASP A 24 -10.68 48.37 -39.11
N THR A 25 -12.00 48.18 -39.26
CA THR A 25 -13.15 49.12 -39.13
C THR A 25 -14.43 48.46 -38.59
N ASN A 26 -15.46 49.29 -38.34
CA ASN A 26 -16.91 48.99 -38.34
C ASN A 26 -17.57 48.38 -37.09
N ALA A 27 -18.02 49.31 -36.25
CA ALA A 27 -19.17 49.17 -35.35
C ALA A 27 -20.49 48.82 -36.08
N ASN A 28 -21.51 48.37 -35.31
CA ASN A 28 -22.84 48.96 -35.46
C ASN A 28 -23.71 48.87 -34.19
N ASN A 29 -23.88 50.04 -33.55
CA ASN A 29 -25.00 50.55 -32.76
C ASN A 29 -26.07 49.63 -32.09
N ALA A 30 -26.11 49.78 -30.76
CA ALA A 30 -27.19 50.48 -30.00
C ALA A 30 -28.33 49.71 -29.32
N ASN A 31 -28.60 50.16 -28.09
CA ASN A 31 -29.78 49.99 -27.24
C ASN A 31 -30.06 48.56 -26.71
N ASN A 32 -30.50 48.37 -25.47
CA ASN A 32 -31.26 49.31 -24.62
C ASN A 32 -30.92 49.20 -23.12
N THR A 33 -31.16 50.28 -22.39
CA THR A 33 -31.02 50.34 -20.92
C THR A 33 -32.14 49.57 -20.22
N ASN A 34 -31.85 48.91 -19.09
CA ASN A 34 -32.81 48.80 -18.00
C ASN A 34 -32.10 48.61 -16.65
N ASN A 35 -32.73 49.07 -15.58
CA ASN A 35 -32.06 49.31 -14.30
C ASN A 35 -31.79 48.03 -13.49
N ALA A 36 -30.72 48.11 -12.70
CA ALA A 36 -30.52 47.21 -11.57
C ALA A 36 -31.64 47.38 -10.54
N ASN A 37 -31.98 46.29 -9.85
CA ASN A 37 -32.41 46.38 -8.45
C ASN A 37 -31.81 45.19 -7.67
N ALA A 38 -31.63 45.35 -6.37
CA ALA A 38 -30.69 44.54 -5.58
C ALA A 38 -31.33 43.35 -4.83
N ASN A 39 -30.47 42.41 -4.42
CA ASN A 39 -30.70 41.29 -3.49
C ASN A 39 -31.70 40.22 -4.01
N GLU A 40 -31.35 38.94 -4.06
CA GLU A 40 -31.02 38.12 -2.89
C GLU A 40 -29.82 37.16 -3.08
N THR A 41 -29.23 36.76 -1.95
CA THR A 41 -27.99 35.96 -1.90
C THR A 41 -28.22 34.62 -1.21
N THR A 42 -28.40 33.54 -1.98
CA THR A 42 -28.44 32.16 -1.48
C THR A 42 -27.48 31.25 -2.25
N THR A 43 -26.18 31.42 -1.98
CA THR A 43 -25.12 30.53 -2.46
C THR A 43 -25.15 29.17 -1.75
N ASP A 44 -26.16 28.35 -2.02
CA ASP A 44 -26.32 27.04 -1.35
C ASP A 44 -25.31 26.01 -1.88
N SER A 45 -24.16 25.95 -1.20
CA SER A 45 -22.96 25.25 -1.66
C SER A 45 -22.28 24.46 -0.52
N LYS A 46 -23.08 23.73 0.28
CA LYS A 46 -22.56 22.93 1.42
C LYS A 46 -23.23 21.57 1.76
N PRO A 47 -23.60 20.68 0.80
CA PRO A 47 -24.07 19.33 1.14
C PRO A 47 -23.05 18.46 1.90
N SER A 48 -21.75 18.75 1.78
CA SER A 48 -20.67 17.81 2.11
C SER A 48 -20.14 17.86 3.56
N ARG A 49 -20.56 18.82 4.39
CA ARG A 49 -20.09 18.93 5.79
C ARG A 49 -20.95 18.15 6.78
N THR A 50 -22.27 18.20 6.63
CA THR A 50 -23.24 17.62 7.59
C THR A 50 -23.12 16.10 7.70
N VAL A 51 -23.03 15.40 6.56
CA VAL A 51 -22.88 13.93 6.48
C VAL A 51 -21.58 13.44 7.16
N ARG A 52 -20.53 14.28 7.19
CA ARG A 52 -19.25 13.95 7.87
C ARG A 52 -19.32 14.08 9.40
N GLN A 53 -20.41 14.60 9.95
CA GLN A 53 -20.64 14.76 11.39
C GLN A 53 -21.65 13.74 11.96
N SER A 54 -22.47 13.11 11.12
CA SER A 54 -23.46 12.10 11.54
C SER A 54 -22.97 10.64 11.45
N LEU A 55 -21.88 10.36 10.73
CA LEU A 55 -21.34 9.01 10.57
C LEU A 55 -20.41 8.60 11.71
N ASN A 56 -20.80 7.56 12.47
CA ASN A 56 -19.94 6.91 13.45
C ASN A 56 -18.89 6.03 12.74
N PHE A 57 -17.72 6.60 12.46
CA PHE A 57 -16.65 5.91 11.74
C PHE A 57 -16.06 4.70 12.48
N GLU A 58 -16.11 4.64 13.82
CA GLU A 58 -15.63 3.48 14.58
C GLU A 58 -16.56 2.28 14.45
N GLU A 59 -17.87 2.54 14.50
CA GLU A 59 -18.90 1.52 14.32
C GLU A 59 -18.98 1.05 12.85
N LEU A 60 -18.89 1.96 11.89
CA LEU A 60 -18.78 1.59 10.48
C LEU A 60 -17.52 0.76 10.20
N LEU A 61 -16.39 1.08 10.84
CA LEU A 61 -15.17 0.26 10.76
C LEU A 61 -15.44 -1.16 11.31
N LEU A 62 -16.12 -1.29 12.46
CA LEU A 62 -16.50 -2.59 13.06
C LEU A 62 -17.49 -3.38 12.19
N GLN A 63 -18.49 -2.73 11.60
CA GLN A 63 -19.46 -3.40 10.71
C GLN A 63 -18.76 -3.94 9.46
N LEU A 64 -17.83 -3.17 8.88
CA LEU A 64 -16.99 -3.64 7.76
C LEU A 64 -16.05 -4.78 8.19
N LEU A 65 -15.44 -4.72 9.38
CA LEU A 65 -14.66 -5.82 9.94
C LEU A 65 -15.51 -7.11 10.04
N HIS A 66 -16.76 -6.99 10.49
CA HIS A 66 -17.68 -8.12 10.63
C HIS A 66 -18.10 -8.72 9.28
N ILE A 67 -18.44 -7.89 8.29
CA ILE A 67 -18.81 -8.34 6.93
C ILE A 67 -17.71 -9.22 6.31
N LEU A 68 -16.44 -8.81 6.43
CA LEU A 68 -15.32 -9.57 5.88
C LEU A 68 -15.01 -10.84 6.71
N LYS A 69 -15.24 -10.83 8.04
CA LYS A 69 -15.11 -12.03 8.89
C LYS A 69 -16.23 -13.06 8.61
N LEU A 70 -17.40 -12.62 8.16
CA LEU A 70 -18.44 -13.50 7.59
C LEU A 70 -18.08 -13.95 6.16
N ALA A 71 -17.39 -13.11 5.39
CA ALA A 71 -16.96 -13.44 4.04
C ALA A 71 -16.05 -14.68 4.02
N SER A 72 -15.03 -14.71 4.89
CA SER A 72 -13.95 -15.69 4.92
C SER A 72 -14.31 -17.06 5.51
N VAL A 73 -15.53 -17.27 6.01
CA VAL A 73 -15.95 -18.52 6.70
C VAL A 73 -17.10 -19.27 6.01
N ASP A 74 -17.56 -18.78 4.87
CA ASP A 74 -18.73 -19.28 4.15
C ASP A 74 -18.31 -20.22 3.00
N SER A 75 -19.04 -21.32 2.83
CA SER A 75 -18.77 -22.32 1.79
C SER A 75 -19.44 -22.03 0.45
N HIS A 76 -20.26 -20.98 0.33
CA HIS A 76 -21.02 -20.67 -0.88
C HIS A 76 -20.78 -19.22 -1.38
N PRO A 77 -19.62 -18.93 -2.01
CA PRO A 77 -19.35 -17.63 -2.61
C PRO A 77 -20.29 -17.34 -3.80
N THR A 78 -20.59 -16.05 -4.03
CA THR A 78 -21.29 -15.56 -5.23
C THR A 78 -20.61 -14.28 -5.72
N GLN A 79 -20.72 -14.00 -7.02
CA GLN A 79 -20.01 -12.87 -7.63
C GLN A 79 -20.39 -11.51 -7.00
N GLU A 80 -21.66 -11.32 -6.65
CA GLU A 80 -22.17 -10.12 -5.97
C GLU A 80 -21.62 -10.00 -4.55
N ARG A 81 -21.55 -11.13 -3.83
CA ARG A 81 -20.97 -11.23 -2.49
C ARG A 81 -19.49 -10.86 -2.53
N ASP A 82 -18.73 -11.43 -3.46
CA ASP A 82 -17.29 -11.18 -3.57
C ASP A 82 -17.00 -9.72 -3.96
N TRP A 83 -17.88 -9.10 -4.76
CA TRP A 83 -17.84 -7.65 -5.01
C TRP A 83 -18.11 -6.84 -3.73
N VAL A 84 -19.18 -7.14 -2.98
CA VAL A 84 -19.48 -6.46 -1.70
C VAL A 84 -18.30 -6.55 -0.73
N VAL A 85 -17.65 -7.71 -0.65
CA VAL A 85 -16.47 -7.95 0.20
C VAL A 85 -15.29 -7.10 -0.27
N ARG A 86 -14.95 -7.09 -1.56
CA ARG A 86 -13.87 -6.25 -2.12
C ARG A 86 -14.15 -4.74 -1.94
N TYR A 87 -15.40 -4.30 -2.08
CA TYR A 87 -15.77 -2.92 -1.78
C TYR A 87 -15.71 -2.60 -0.29
N ALA A 88 -16.06 -3.54 0.60
CA ALA A 88 -15.91 -3.38 2.04
C ALA A 88 -14.44 -3.27 2.47
N VAL A 89 -13.53 -4.08 1.88
CA VAL A 89 -12.06 -3.92 2.04
C VAL A 89 -11.59 -2.53 1.64
N ARG A 90 -11.96 -2.09 0.42
CA ARG A 90 -11.57 -0.77 -0.11
C ARG A 90 -12.11 0.37 0.74
N LEU A 91 -13.34 0.27 1.23
CA LEU A 91 -13.96 1.27 2.09
C LEU A 91 -13.31 1.30 3.48
N TRP A 92 -13.03 0.14 4.08
CA TRP A 92 -12.35 0.02 5.37
C TRP A 92 -10.96 0.70 5.34
N ILE A 93 -10.15 0.41 4.32
CA ILE A 93 -8.85 1.07 4.10
C ILE A 93 -9.03 2.57 3.82
N SER A 94 -10.06 2.98 3.06
CA SER A 94 -10.33 4.39 2.78
C SER A 94 -10.75 5.17 4.03
N ILE A 95 -11.48 4.54 4.96
CA ILE A 95 -11.81 5.12 6.27
C ILE A 95 -10.54 5.30 7.10
N LEU A 96 -9.65 4.31 7.14
CA LEU A 96 -8.38 4.41 7.88
C LEU A 96 -7.44 5.46 7.28
N LEU A 97 -7.39 5.62 5.96
CA LEU A 97 -6.64 6.70 5.31
C LEU A 97 -7.26 8.09 5.56
N LEU A 98 -8.60 8.19 5.59
CA LEU A 98 -9.31 9.45 5.88
C LEU A 98 -9.31 9.81 7.38
N ARG A 99 -9.22 8.82 8.27
CA ARG A 99 -9.24 8.96 9.73
C ARG A 99 -8.16 8.08 10.37
N PRO A 100 -6.86 8.36 10.19
CA PRO A 100 -5.81 7.49 10.73
C PRO A 100 -5.75 7.48 12.28
N SER A 101 -6.42 8.42 12.94
CA SER A 101 -6.63 8.44 14.39
C SER A 101 -7.36 7.20 14.93
N LEU A 102 -7.99 6.41 14.06
CA LEU A 102 -8.63 5.13 14.40
C LEU A 102 -7.63 3.97 14.51
N LEU A 103 -6.42 4.10 13.95
CA LEU A 103 -5.41 3.03 13.91
C LEU A 103 -4.96 2.56 15.31
N PRO A 104 -4.69 3.43 16.32
CA PRO A 104 -4.27 2.97 17.64
C PRO A 104 -5.30 2.08 18.34
N GLU A 105 -6.60 2.32 18.13
CA GLU A 105 -7.67 1.50 18.71
C GLU A 105 -7.90 0.22 17.89
N LEU A 106 -7.80 0.28 16.56
CA LEU A 106 -7.76 -0.90 15.72
C LEU A 106 -6.61 -1.85 16.12
N PHE A 107 -5.41 -1.33 16.37
CA PHE A 107 -4.23 -2.14 16.71
C PHE A 107 -4.45 -2.93 18.01
N LYS A 108 -5.02 -2.30 19.06
CA LYS A 108 -5.40 -2.98 20.31
C LYS A 108 -6.41 -4.11 20.10
N ARG A 109 -7.25 -4.02 19.06
CA ARG A 109 -8.25 -5.05 18.71
C ARG A 109 -7.58 -6.18 17.93
N LEU A 110 -6.76 -5.86 16.92
CA LEU A 110 -6.02 -6.84 16.11
C LEU A 110 -4.95 -7.61 16.91
N GLN A 111 -4.36 -7.01 17.96
CA GLN A 111 -3.47 -7.73 18.88
C GLN A 111 -4.19 -8.79 19.74
N LYS A 112 -5.52 -8.67 19.91
CA LYS A 112 -6.37 -9.64 20.63
C LYS A 112 -6.96 -10.68 19.68
N ASP A 113 -7.47 -10.23 18.54
CA ASP A 113 -8.04 -11.08 17.48
C ASP A 113 -7.49 -10.67 16.10
N PRO A 114 -6.40 -11.32 15.63
CA PRO A 114 -5.87 -11.12 14.29
C PRO A 114 -6.60 -11.96 13.23
N SER A 115 -7.60 -12.79 13.60
CA SER A 115 -8.23 -13.74 12.66
C SER A 115 -8.92 -13.06 11.50
N PHE A 116 -9.29 -11.78 11.65
CA PHE A 116 -9.79 -10.95 10.56
C PHE A 116 -8.75 -10.72 9.47
N ILE A 117 -7.52 -10.31 9.83
CA ILE A 117 -6.45 -10.01 8.86
C ILE A 117 -6.02 -11.29 8.16
N LEU A 118 -5.86 -12.36 8.94
CA LEU A 118 -5.43 -13.66 8.46
C LEU A 118 -6.51 -14.29 7.57
N GLY A 119 -7.78 -14.33 8.02
CA GLY A 119 -8.89 -14.88 7.23
C GLY A 119 -9.17 -14.13 5.93
N ALA A 120 -8.90 -12.82 5.87
CA ALA A 120 -8.97 -12.06 4.62
C ALA A 120 -7.80 -12.40 3.67
N LEU A 121 -6.57 -12.51 4.17
CA LEU A 121 -5.39 -12.89 3.38
C LEU A 121 -5.41 -14.35 2.90
N HIS A 122 -5.94 -15.23 3.74
CA HIS A 122 -6.05 -16.68 3.54
C HIS A 122 -7.41 -17.10 2.96
N SER A 123 -8.14 -16.14 2.37
CA SER A 123 -9.42 -16.35 1.69
C SER A 123 -9.27 -17.34 0.53
N LYS A 124 -10.25 -18.26 0.39
CA LYS A 124 -10.31 -19.19 -0.75
C LYS A 124 -10.60 -18.50 -2.08
N ASP A 125 -11.31 -17.36 -2.06
CA ASP A 125 -11.25 -16.43 -3.18
C ASP A 125 -9.90 -15.68 -3.14
N ARG A 126 -9.03 -16.02 -4.08
CA ARG A 126 -7.73 -15.37 -4.31
C ARG A 126 -7.88 -13.88 -4.65
N GLU A 127 -8.97 -13.46 -5.26
CA GLU A 127 -9.18 -12.06 -5.63
C GLU A 127 -9.52 -11.20 -4.41
N ILE A 128 -10.34 -11.70 -3.46
CA ILE A 128 -10.51 -11.09 -2.12
C ILE A 128 -9.16 -10.99 -1.40
N GLY A 129 -8.40 -12.09 -1.32
CA GLY A 129 -7.09 -12.09 -0.65
C GLY A 129 -6.10 -11.11 -1.27
N SER A 130 -6.09 -11.02 -2.60
CA SER A 130 -5.22 -10.10 -3.34
C SER A 130 -5.65 -8.64 -3.24
N GLU A 131 -6.96 -8.35 -3.29
CA GLU A 131 -7.49 -7.00 -3.07
C GLU A 131 -7.20 -6.53 -1.64
N PHE A 132 -7.32 -7.42 -0.65
CA PHE A 132 -6.98 -7.15 0.73
C PHE A 132 -5.48 -6.87 0.90
N ALA A 133 -4.59 -7.71 0.36
CA ALA A 133 -3.16 -7.49 0.40
C ALA A 133 -2.75 -6.17 -0.28
N LYS A 134 -3.26 -5.89 -1.49
CA LYS A 134 -3.02 -4.63 -2.22
C LYS A 134 -3.48 -3.40 -1.42
N SER A 135 -4.66 -3.47 -0.82
CA SER A 135 -5.23 -2.34 -0.07
C SER A 135 -4.56 -2.13 1.29
N LEU A 136 -4.14 -3.20 1.98
CA LEU A 136 -3.38 -3.10 3.23
C LEU A 136 -1.94 -2.62 3.00
N ARG A 137 -1.29 -3.05 1.90
CA ARG A 137 -0.01 -2.45 1.44
C ARG A 137 -0.17 -0.95 1.20
N LYS A 138 -1.25 -0.53 0.52
CA LYS A 138 -1.54 0.89 0.26
C LYS A 138 -1.70 1.69 1.56
N LEU A 139 -2.40 1.17 2.58
CA LEU A 139 -2.49 1.81 3.89
C LEU A 139 -1.10 2.05 4.50
N CYS A 140 -0.27 1.02 4.59
CA CYS A 140 1.08 1.12 5.18
C CYS A 140 1.98 2.10 4.40
N ARG A 141 1.80 2.16 3.07
CA ARG A 141 2.55 3.05 2.18
C ARG A 141 2.15 4.52 2.28
N ILE A 142 0.86 4.88 2.34
CA ILE A 142 0.42 6.30 2.23
C ILE A 142 -0.35 6.86 3.43
N VAL A 143 -0.38 6.17 4.58
CA VAL A 143 -1.02 6.68 5.81
C VAL A 143 -0.46 8.03 6.26
N ASP A 144 0.85 8.23 6.13
CA ASP A 144 1.55 9.43 6.60
C ASP A 144 1.47 10.62 5.64
N GLU A 145 1.04 10.37 4.40
CA GLU A 145 0.69 11.34 3.36
C GLU A 145 -0.75 11.85 3.50
N SER A 146 -1.57 11.25 4.38
CA SER A 146 -2.96 11.68 4.59
C SER A 146 -3.06 13.12 5.11
N PRO A 147 -3.96 13.96 4.54
CA PRO A 147 -4.19 15.33 5.03
C PRO A 147 -4.85 15.39 6.41
N MET A 148 -5.27 14.23 6.96
CA MET A 148 -5.80 14.11 8.32
C MET A 148 -4.78 13.53 9.32
N TYR A 149 -3.52 13.34 8.89
CA TYR A 149 -2.42 12.87 9.75
C TYR A 149 -1.69 14.04 10.40
N THR A 150 -2.26 14.55 11.50
CA THR A 150 -1.77 15.74 12.20
C THR A 150 -0.35 15.54 12.76
N PRO A 151 0.41 16.63 13.04
CA PRO A 151 1.75 16.52 13.62
C PRO A 151 1.80 15.77 14.96
N GLU A 152 0.73 15.83 15.76
CA GLU A 152 0.58 15.16 17.05
C GLU A 152 0.40 13.65 16.85
N LEU A 153 -0.40 13.27 15.86
CA LEU A 153 -0.58 11.88 15.46
C LEU A 153 0.69 11.33 14.81
N LYS A 154 1.42 12.12 14.01
CA LYS A 154 2.74 11.73 13.46
C LYS A 154 3.79 11.49 14.54
N LYS A 155 3.77 12.22 15.66
CA LYS A 155 4.65 12.01 16.82
C LYS A 155 4.30 10.74 17.61
N THR A 156 3.00 10.46 17.80
CA THR A 156 2.53 9.33 18.61
C THR A 156 2.44 8.02 17.82
N LEU A 157 2.19 8.10 16.52
CA LEU A 157 2.15 6.99 15.57
C LEU A 157 2.87 7.38 14.26
N PRO A 158 4.21 7.25 14.19
CA PRO A 158 4.94 7.38 12.92
C PRO A 158 4.46 6.36 11.87
N GLY A 159 4.47 6.71 10.58
CA GLY A 159 4.06 5.79 9.48
C GLY A 159 4.82 4.46 9.47
N VAL A 160 6.12 4.52 9.81
CA VAL A 160 6.97 3.33 10.02
C VAL A 160 6.43 2.39 11.11
N LYS A 161 5.74 2.89 12.15
CA LYS A 161 5.10 2.06 13.18
C LYS A 161 3.79 1.42 12.70
N VAL A 162 3.07 2.04 11.76
CA VAL A 162 1.92 1.40 11.08
C VAL A 162 2.39 0.22 10.23
N THR A 163 3.44 0.43 9.43
CA THR A 163 4.07 -0.62 8.61
C THR A 163 4.60 -1.74 9.49
N ARG A 164 5.36 -1.42 10.55
CA ARG A 164 5.89 -2.39 11.51
C ARG A 164 4.80 -3.19 12.20
N PHE A 165 3.66 -2.59 12.53
CA PHE A 165 2.56 -3.29 13.19
C PHE A 165 2.05 -4.46 12.35
N PHE A 166 1.67 -4.21 11.10
CA PHE A 166 1.16 -5.28 10.22
C PHE A 166 2.27 -6.27 9.83
N LEU A 167 3.49 -5.79 9.61
CA LEU A 167 4.66 -6.63 9.32
C LEU A 167 4.98 -7.60 10.47
N HIS A 168 5.22 -7.08 11.67
CA HIS A 168 5.77 -7.83 12.80
C HIS A 168 4.67 -8.49 13.65
N ASP A 169 3.74 -7.70 14.19
CA ASP A 169 2.76 -8.17 15.18
C ASP A 169 1.67 -9.05 14.56
N ILE A 170 1.50 -9.01 13.24
CA ILE A 170 0.55 -9.84 12.48
C ILE A 170 1.28 -10.83 11.56
N LEU A 171 1.92 -10.39 10.46
CA LEU A 171 2.37 -11.32 9.41
C LEU A 171 3.50 -12.25 9.90
N LEU A 172 4.61 -11.70 10.41
CA LEU A 172 5.72 -12.50 10.93
C LEU A 172 5.32 -13.38 12.14
N LYS A 173 4.40 -12.90 12.98
CA LYS A 173 3.87 -13.66 14.13
C LYS A 173 3.01 -14.85 13.72
N TYR A 174 2.36 -14.80 12.56
CA TYR A 174 1.42 -15.80 12.07
C TYR A 174 1.79 -16.30 10.66
N LEU A 175 3.09 -16.56 10.44
CA LEU A 175 3.62 -17.13 9.19
C LEU A 175 2.93 -18.46 8.83
N PRO A 176 2.58 -18.68 7.55
CA PRO A 176 2.06 -19.97 7.07
C PRO A 176 3.02 -21.14 7.34
N LYS A 177 2.46 -22.33 7.51
CA LYS A 177 3.19 -23.58 7.79
C LYS A 177 2.60 -24.73 6.99
N GLU A 178 3.39 -25.78 6.77
CA GLU A 178 2.96 -26.96 6.01
C GLU A 178 1.74 -27.67 6.63
N GLY A 179 0.86 -28.18 5.76
CA GLY A 179 0.04 -29.37 6.04
C GLY A 179 -1.04 -29.26 7.13
N LYS A 180 -1.51 -28.06 7.50
CA LYS A 180 -2.55 -27.91 8.54
C LYS A 180 -3.89 -27.35 8.09
N ASP A 181 -3.92 -26.53 7.05
CA ASP A 181 -5.13 -25.85 6.59
C ASP A 181 -5.17 -25.76 5.06
N ASP A 182 -6.38 -25.72 4.49
CA ASP A 182 -6.64 -25.48 3.06
C ASP A 182 -6.50 -23.97 2.74
N ILE A 183 -5.30 -23.45 2.99
CA ILE A 183 -4.92 -22.03 2.90
C ILE A 183 -3.90 -21.86 1.77
N ASP A 184 -4.18 -20.92 0.87
CA ASP A 184 -3.19 -20.47 -0.13
C ASP A 184 -2.30 -19.38 0.50
N PRO A 185 -1.00 -19.65 0.77
CA PRO A 185 -0.14 -18.72 1.50
C PRO A 185 0.37 -17.54 0.64
N GLU A 186 0.10 -17.56 -0.66
CA GLU A 186 0.67 -16.63 -1.65
C GLU A 186 0.43 -15.16 -1.31
N GLN A 187 -0.81 -14.78 -0.96
CA GLN A 187 -1.14 -13.37 -0.67
C GLN A 187 -0.57 -12.90 0.67
N HIS A 188 -0.34 -13.82 1.62
CA HIS A 188 0.36 -13.53 2.87
C HIS A 188 1.84 -13.22 2.59
N PHE A 189 2.56 -14.09 1.87
CA PHE A 189 3.97 -13.86 1.53
C PHE A 189 4.15 -12.63 0.62
N TYR A 190 3.28 -12.41 -0.36
CA TYR A 190 3.27 -11.20 -1.18
C TYR A 190 3.17 -9.93 -0.33
N LEU A 191 2.23 -9.86 0.61
CA LEU A 191 2.09 -8.69 1.48
C LEU A 191 3.30 -8.55 2.41
N LEU A 192 3.76 -9.65 3.00
CA LEU A 192 4.89 -9.65 3.93
C LEU A 192 6.17 -9.11 3.28
N ILE A 193 6.53 -9.63 2.10
CA ILE A 193 7.67 -9.16 1.30
C ILE A 193 7.48 -7.70 0.90
N SER A 194 6.27 -7.32 0.49
CA SER A 194 5.93 -5.94 0.14
C SER A 194 6.11 -4.96 1.31
N LEU A 195 5.77 -5.37 2.55
CA LEU A 195 5.93 -4.52 3.73
C LEU A 195 7.38 -4.49 4.23
N MET A 196 8.14 -5.59 4.10
CA MET A 196 9.60 -5.57 4.33
C MET A 196 10.29 -4.57 3.40
N GLN A 197 10.00 -4.61 2.10
CA GLN A 197 10.54 -3.67 1.11
C GLN A 197 10.17 -2.22 1.44
N GLU A 198 8.89 -1.95 1.75
CA GLU A 198 8.44 -0.59 2.13
C GLU A 198 9.12 -0.09 3.41
N TYR A 199 9.38 -0.97 4.39
CA TYR A 199 10.10 -0.67 5.64
C TYR A 199 11.56 -0.27 5.39
N THR A 200 12.24 -0.95 4.46
CA THR A 200 13.65 -0.66 4.11
C THR A 200 13.79 0.51 3.14
N GLU A 201 12.92 0.64 2.14
CA GLU A 201 13.05 1.60 1.05
C GLU A 201 12.46 2.97 1.39
N LYS A 202 11.18 3.02 1.79
CA LYS A 202 10.53 4.31 2.17
C LYS A 202 11.00 4.79 3.53
N TYR A 203 11.05 3.91 4.52
CA TYR A 203 11.33 4.27 5.91
C TYR A 203 12.80 4.11 6.33
N GLN A 204 13.70 3.73 5.40
CA GLN A 204 15.16 3.60 5.61
C GLN A 204 15.54 2.80 6.88
N SER A 205 14.69 1.86 7.28
CA SER A 205 14.79 1.17 8.57
C SER A 205 15.64 -0.09 8.43
N LEU A 206 16.51 -0.32 9.42
CA LEU A 206 17.52 -1.37 9.39
C LEU A 206 16.89 -2.77 9.51
N VAL A 207 17.24 -3.66 8.60
CA VAL A 207 16.71 -5.04 8.57
C VAL A 207 17.31 -5.93 9.65
N SER A 208 18.46 -5.53 10.22
CA SER A 208 19.20 -6.28 11.24
C SER A 208 18.44 -6.49 12.55
N GLU A 209 17.34 -5.78 12.80
CA GLU A 209 16.46 -6.09 13.94
C GLU A 209 15.63 -7.37 13.77
N PHE A 210 15.53 -7.90 12.54
CA PHE A 210 14.83 -9.16 12.25
C PHE A 210 15.74 -10.40 12.42
N GLY A 211 16.66 -10.37 13.39
CA GLY A 211 17.58 -11.49 13.68
C GLY A 211 16.87 -12.79 14.09
N ASP A 212 15.79 -12.68 14.86
CA ASP A 212 14.97 -13.82 15.27
C ASP A 212 14.28 -14.46 14.06
N LEU A 213 13.83 -13.65 13.10
CA LEU A 213 13.26 -14.12 11.84
C LEU A 213 14.30 -14.83 10.97
N PHE A 214 15.52 -14.29 10.87
CA PHE A 214 16.59 -14.97 10.16
C PHE A 214 16.85 -16.36 10.76
N THR A 215 16.92 -16.45 12.09
CA THR A 215 17.11 -17.71 12.82
C THR A 215 15.96 -18.69 12.56
N TYR A 216 14.71 -18.24 12.65
CA TYR A 216 13.53 -19.03 12.30
C TYR A 216 13.56 -19.55 10.86
N LEU A 217 13.95 -18.70 9.89
CA LEU A 217 14.05 -19.10 8.48
C LEU A 217 15.12 -20.16 8.26
N VAL A 218 16.28 -20.04 8.91
CA VAL A 218 17.33 -21.07 8.88
C VAL A 218 16.81 -22.40 9.42
N GLU A 219 16.08 -22.38 10.54
CA GLU A 219 15.48 -23.58 11.13
C GLU A 219 14.42 -24.22 10.24
N GLN A 220 13.46 -23.42 9.74
CA GLN A 220 12.41 -23.96 8.86
C GLN A 220 13.02 -24.52 7.57
N LEU A 221 13.90 -23.79 6.87
CA LEU A 221 14.48 -24.25 5.59
C LEU A 221 15.35 -25.51 5.73
N LYS A 222 15.91 -25.78 6.92
CA LYS A 222 16.64 -27.02 7.22
C LYS A 222 15.75 -28.21 7.61
N LEU A 223 14.50 -27.96 8.01
CA LEU A 223 13.53 -28.98 8.44
C LEU A 223 12.44 -29.27 7.40
N HIS A 224 12.14 -28.30 6.54
CA HIS A 224 11.12 -28.32 5.49
C HIS A 224 11.41 -29.41 4.46
N LYS A 225 10.40 -30.20 4.08
CA LYS A 225 10.52 -31.25 3.07
C LYS A 225 9.71 -30.87 1.86
N SER A 226 10.38 -30.33 0.83
CA SER A 226 9.71 -29.89 -0.41
C SER A 226 8.74 -30.95 -0.92
N ILE A 227 7.49 -30.52 -1.13
CA ILE A 227 6.42 -31.36 -1.70
C ILE A 227 6.50 -31.46 -3.22
N GLU A 228 7.41 -30.72 -3.86
CA GLU A 228 7.58 -30.70 -5.32
C GLU A 228 8.09 -32.05 -5.84
N THR A 229 7.47 -32.57 -6.90
CA THR A 229 7.86 -33.85 -7.53
C THR A 229 8.16 -33.67 -9.01
N TYR A 230 9.12 -34.44 -9.53
CA TYR A 230 9.56 -34.31 -10.91
C TYR A 230 8.45 -34.73 -11.89
N GLY A 231 7.94 -33.75 -12.65
CA GLY A 231 6.84 -33.94 -13.60
C GLY A 231 5.50 -33.34 -13.15
N ASP A 232 5.39 -32.88 -11.90
CA ASP A 232 4.30 -32.03 -11.44
C ASP A 232 4.61 -30.54 -11.72
N PHE A 233 3.57 -29.73 -11.87
CA PHE A 233 3.65 -28.27 -11.94
C PHE A 233 3.28 -27.59 -10.61
N ALA A 234 2.87 -28.36 -9.59
CA ALA A 234 2.63 -27.87 -8.24
C ALA A 234 3.95 -27.40 -7.58
N ASN A 235 4.08 -26.09 -7.38
CA ASN A 235 5.16 -25.47 -6.65
C ASN A 235 4.87 -25.46 -5.13
N ASP A 236 5.90 -25.66 -4.32
CA ASP A 236 5.82 -25.49 -2.87
C ASP A 236 5.82 -23.99 -2.54
N LYS A 237 4.60 -23.44 -2.41
CA LYS A 237 4.38 -22.03 -2.11
C LYS A 237 4.91 -21.61 -0.72
N VAL A 238 5.02 -22.55 0.23
CA VAL A 238 5.54 -22.25 1.57
C VAL A 238 7.07 -22.13 1.49
N LEU A 239 7.74 -23.12 0.91
CA LEU A 239 9.19 -23.10 0.67
C LEU A 239 9.60 -21.87 -0.16
N THR A 240 8.87 -21.61 -1.25
CA THR A 240 9.10 -20.45 -2.13
C THR A 240 8.90 -19.12 -1.38
N GLY A 241 7.91 -19.04 -0.50
CA GLY A 241 7.68 -17.88 0.36
C GLY A 241 8.80 -17.65 1.39
N LEU A 242 9.23 -18.71 2.08
CA LEU A 242 10.33 -18.67 3.05
C LEU A 242 11.67 -18.29 2.38
N MET A 243 11.98 -18.89 1.23
CA MET A 243 13.18 -18.57 0.43
C MET A 243 13.15 -17.12 -0.08
N SER A 244 11.98 -16.64 -0.52
CA SER A 244 11.82 -15.24 -0.95
C SER A 244 12.00 -14.26 0.21
N LEU A 245 11.49 -14.58 1.40
CA LEU A 245 11.67 -13.76 2.61
C LEU A 245 13.14 -13.75 3.08
N LEU A 246 13.82 -14.90 3.04
CA LEU A 246 15.26 -14.98 3.29
C LEU A 246 16.04 -14.11 2.29
N SER A 247 15.70 -14.16 1.00
CA SER A 247 16.34 -13.32 -0.04
C SER A 247 16.23 -11.82 0.27
N VAL A 248 15.11 -11.35 0.83
CA VAL A 248 14.94 -9.95 1.26
C VAL A 248 15.89 -9.59 2.42
N LEU A 249 16.03 -10.47 3.43
CA LEU A 249 17.01 -10.27 4.52
C LEU A 249 18.45 -10.26 3.98
N LEU A 250 18.77 -11.22 3.11
CA LEU A 250 20.08 -11.36 2.49
C LEU A 250 20.44 -10.18 1.58
N ALA A 251 19.49 -9.56 0.89
CA ALA A 251 19.73 -8.34 0.15
C ALA A 251 19.98 -7.16 1.11
N GLY A 252 19.09 -7.00 2.09
CA GLY A 252 19.01 -5.83 2.97
C GLY A 252 20.17 -5.62 3.94
N ASP A 253 20.80 -6.68 4.47
CA ASP A 253 21.92 -6.54 5.42
C ASP A 253 23.09 -7.51 5.11
N LYS A 254 24.32 -7.02 5.22
CA LYS A 254 25.55 -7.82 5.00
C LYS A 254 25.78 -8.84 6.13
N SER A 255 25.28 -8.58 7.33
CA SER A 255 25.37 -9.50 8.47
C SER A 255 24.63 -10.81 8.19
N PHE A 256 23.41 -10.76 7.66
CA PHE A 256 22.65 -11.95 7.27
C PHE A 256 23.35 -12.76 6.17
N ARG A 257 24.02 -12.11 5.21
CA ARG A 257 24.83 -12.83 4.21
C ARG A 257 25.98 -13.61 4.84
N ARG A 258 26.61 -13.07 5.89
CA ARG A 258 27.66 -13.78 6.65
C ARG A 258 27.07 -14.95 7.46
N LEU A 259 25.99 -14.68 8.20
CA LEU A 259 25.28 -15.68 9.01
C LEU A 259 24.72 -16.85 8.17
N ALA A 260 24.37 -16.61 6.91
CA ALA A 260 23.87 -17.64 6.00
C ALA A 260 24.97 -18.59 5.51
N GLY A 261 26.17 -18.07 5.18
CA GLY A 261 27.34 -18.89 4.90
C GLY A 261 27.82 -19.65 6.15
N GLU A 262 27.83 -19.00 7.32
CA GLU A 262 28.08 -19.67 8.62
C GLU A 262 27.07 -20.79 8.91
N ASN A 263 25.89 -20.75 8.30
CA ASN A 263 24.85 -21.77 8.44
C ASN A 263 24.77 -22.79 7.28
N GLY A 264 25.59 -22.66 6.24
CA GLY A 264 25.55 -23.53 5.06
C GLY A 264 24.30 -23.37 4.20
N LEU A 265 23.73 -22.17 4.11
CA LEU A 265 22.61 -21.84 3.21
C LEU A 265 23.05 -21.25 1.86
N ILE A 266 24.32 -20.83 1.75
CA ILE A 266 24.96 -20.20 0.58
C ILE A 266 26.44 -20.61 0.58
#